data_AF-A0A6N7R5V6-F1
#
_entry.id   AF-A0A6N7R5V6-F1
#
_cell.length_a   1.000
_cell.length_b   1.000
_cell.length_c   1.000
_cell.angle_alpha   90.00
_cell.angle_beta   90.00
_cell.angle_gamma   90.00
#
_symmetry.space_group_name_H-M   'P 1'
#
loop_
_entity.id
_entity.type
_entity.pdbx_description
1 polymer ?
#
loop_
_entity_poly.entity_id
_entity_poly.type
_entity_poly.pdbx_seq_one_letter_code
_entity_poly.pdbx_strand_id
1 'polypeptide(L)'
;MFGKKRSWIFGILFFLLLIVVSVFSTSNTPEEYPPYLVESPSPTGLKALYTYLEQNGHDVTQEETLPTMTKETLRVLVNPPVFTDQQTENHYLDYVRQGNTIVLAKENPDGLFNLKTEYALTGSESETTEADYQGEKLEVLQNSFVRLVANEEDKVLLEDDAGALAIERHIGEGSLIVLLEPTWLTNDQITKHDHTSAVFNLIPFEESGPVIFDEYSLTKSGGLVSHFELYPGWAYVLLVQGIIMAIFILWNQGKRFGPIYPVREETVRLSNERLRAIAIWQAKGKNYYASLEYQLDYLKEVIRERYGIPYQQNWTERLAGLAGKTDAISTKELDYIAQGIETILASKSLNKQEYLSWSAKIDKIREEVE
;
A
#
# COMPACT_ATOMS: atom_id res chain seq x y z
N MET A 1 14.68 -32.47 20.57
CA MET A 1 14.40 -31.33 21.46
C MET A 1 15.51 -30.28 21.28
N PHE A 2 15.54 -29.58 20.14
CA PHE A 2 16.48 -28.46 19.94
C PHE A 2 15.90 -27.23 20.66
N GLY A 3 16.61 -26.78 21.68
CA GLY A 3 16.14 -25.74 22.59
C GLY A 3 15.83 -24.43 21.87
N LYS A 4 14.61 -23.93 22.09
CA LYS A 4 14.05 -22.63 21.69
C LYS A 4 14.94 -21.38 21.95
N LYS A 5 16.10 -21.54 22.60
CA LYS A 5 16.97 -20.44 23.05
C LYS A 5 18.12 -20.06 22.11
N ARG A 6 18.32 -20.75 20.97
CA ARG A 6 19.39 -20.40 20.00
C ARG A 6 18.96 -20.21 18.55
N SER A 7 17.69 -20.45 18.20
CA SER A 7 17.22 -20.32 16.81
C SER A 7 17.28 -18.88 16.28
N TRP A 8 17.12 -17.88 17.16
CA TRP A 8 17.22 -16.47 16.79
C TRP A 8 18.65 -16.05 16.42
N ILE A 9 19.67 -16.73 16.96
CA ILE A 9 21.08 -16.47 16.62
C ILE A 9 21.35 -16.85 15.16
N PHE A 10 20.81 -17.96 14.69
CA PHE A 10 20.94 -18.35 13.28
C PHE A 10 20.22 -17.37 12.35
N GLY A 11 19.09 -16.81 12.78
CA GLY A 11 18.39 -15.74 12.05
C GLY A 11 19.22 -14.46 11.93
N ILE A 12 19.83 -14.01 13.04
CA ILE A 12 20.73 -12.85 13.04
C ILE A 12 21.98 -13.11 12.20
N LEU A 13 22.55 -14.31 12.29
CA LEU A 13 23.74 -14.69 11.53
C LEU A 13 23.45 -14.72 10.02
N PHE A 14 22.29 -15.26 9.63
CA PHE A 14 21.83 -15.25 8.25
C PHE A 14 21.56 -13.83 7.75
N PHE A 15 20.99 -12.96 8.60
CA PHE A 15 20.77 -11.55 8.28
C PHE A 15 22.08 -10.79 8.05
N LEU A 16 23.07 -10.97 8.94
CA LEU A 16 24.41 -10.41 8.77
C LEU A 16 25.11 -10.95 7.51
N LEU A 17 24.96 -12.25 7.21
CA LEU A 17 25.46 -12.84 5.98
C LEU A 17 24.86 -12.16 4.74
N LEU A 18 23.55 -11.90 4.73
CA LEU A 18 22.90 -11.19 3.62
C LEU A 18 23.40 -9.75 3.47
N ILE A 19 23.68 -9.04 4.57
CA ILE A 19 24.28 -7.69 4.52
C ILE A 19 25.67 -7.77 3.88
N VAL A 20 26.50 -8.73 4.32
CA VAL A 20 27.85 -8.92 3.77
C VAL A 20 27.76 -9.26 2.28
N VAL A 21 26.95 -10.25 1.88
CA VAL A 21 26.75 -10.61 0.46
C VAL A 21 26.24 -9.44 -0.35
N SER A 22 25.31 -8.64 0.17
CA SER A 22 24.83 -7.43 -0.50
C SER A 22 25.97 -6.43 -0.73
N VAL A 23 26.72 -6.07 0.32
CA VAL A 23 27.82 -5.09 0.22
C VAL A 23 28.90 -5.56 -0.76
N PHE A 24 29.24 -6.84 -0.75
CA PHE A 24 30.22 -7.42 -1.69
C PHE A 24 29.66 -7.63 -3.11
N SER A 25 28.35 -7.76 -3.27
CA SER A 25 27.72 -7.89 -4.60
C SER A 25 27.55 -6.55 -5.31
N THR A 26 27.46 -5.44 -4.57
CA THR A 26 27.30 -4.09 -5.16
C THR A 26 28.64 -3.42 -5.51
N SER A 27 29.79 -3.97 -5.11
CA SER A 27 31.09 -3.30 -5.33
C SER A 27 31.62 -3.35 -6.76
N ASN A 28 30.99 -4.16 -7.64
CA ASN A 28 31.48 -4.42 -9.01
C ASN A 28 30.44 -4.15 -10.10
N THR A 29 29.28 -3.57 -9.79
CA THR A 29 28.36 -3.12 -10.83
C THR A 29 28.97 -1.88 -11.49
N PRO A 30 29.22 -1.89 -12.82
CA PRO A 30 29.62 -0.69 -13.54
C PRO A 30 28.68 0.46 -13.20
N GLU A 31 29.23 1.67 -13.08
CA GLU A 31 28.40 2.86 -12.94
C GLU A 31 27.46 2.91 -14.16
N GLU A 32 26.15 2.77 -13.92
CA GLU A 32 25.15 2.87 -14.98
C GLU A 32 25.04 4.35 -15.33
N TYR A 33 25.57 4.71 -16.50
CA TYR A 33 25.39 6.03 -17.05
C TYR A 33 24.12 6.05 -17.89
N PRO A 34 23.28 7.07 -17.75
CA PRO A 34 22.17 7.26 -18.66
C PRO A 34 22.63 7.35 -20.13
N PRO A 35 21.80 6.89 -21.08
CA PRO A 35 22.11 6.98 -22.49
C PRO A 35 22.14 8.44 -22.95
N TYR A 36 22.88 8.69 -24.01
CA TYR A 36 22.97 9.96 -24.74
C TYR A 36 23.57 11.17 -24.01
N LEU A 37 24.13 11.01 -22.81
CA LEU A 37 24.90 12.07 -22.17
C LEU A 37 26.27 12.26 -22.84
N VAL A 38 26.72 13.51 -23.00
CA VAL A 38 28.01 13.82 -23.63
C VAL A 38 29.21 13.48 -22.75
N GLU A 39 29.07 13.52 -21.43
CA GLU A 39 30.16 13.14 -20.52
C GLU A 39 30.27 11.61 -20.32
N SER A 40 29.22 10.88 -20.70
CA SER A 40 29.08 9.43 -20.45
C SER A 40 30.04 8.60 -21.31
N PRO A 41 30.96 7.84 -20.67
CA PRO A 41 31.86 6.93 -21.37
C PRO A 41 31.20 5.59 -21.75
N SER A 42 29.93 5.39 -21.39
CA SER A 42 29.20 4.14 -21.69
C SER A 42 29.04 3.93 -23.21
N PRO A 43 28.83 2.70 -23.69
CA PRO A 43 28.52 2.42 -25.10
C PRO A 43 27.38 3.28 -25.68
N THR A 44 26.42 3.65 -24.84
CA THR A 44 25.23 4.43 -25.19
C THR A 44 25.39 5.95 -25.02
N GLY A 45 26.53 6.45 -24.56
CA GLY A 45 26.82 7.89 -24.42
C GLY A 45 27.24 8.57 -25.74
N LEU A 46 27.42 9.90 -25.72
CA LEU A 46 27.81 10.71 -26.90
C LEU A 46 29.25 11.24 -26.84
N LYS A 47 30.02 10.84 -25.83
CA LYS A 47 31.36 11.37 -25.55
C LYS A 47 32.32 11.33 -26.74
N ALA A 48 32.29 10.25 -27.52
CA ALA A 48 33.13 10.08 -28.70
C ALA A 48 32.86 11.17 -29.74
N LEU A 49 31.59 11.43 -30.05
CA LEU A 49 31.18 12.48 -31.00
C LEU A 49 31.52 13.88 -30.45
N TYR A 50 31.16 14.15 -29.19
CA TYR A 50 31.42 15.44 -28.55
C TYR A 50 32.92 15.77 -28.55
N THR A 51 33.75 14.85 -28.06
CA THR A 51 35.21 15.04 -28.00
C THR A 51 35.83 15.12 -29.39
N TYR A 52 35.31 14.38 -30.38
CA TYR A 52 35.77 14.50 -31.75
C TYR A 52 35.54 15.91 -32.31
N LEU A 53 34.33 16.46 -32.15
CA LEU A 53 34.01 17.81 -32.62
C LEU A 53 34.87 18.86 -31.91
N GLU A 54 35.03 18.74 -30.58
CA GLU A 54 35.90 19.62 -29.79
C GLU A 54 37.35 19.59 -30.29
N GLN A 55 37.91 18.40 -30.50
CA GLN A 55 39.30 18.23 -30.96
C GLN A 55 39.53 18.71 -32.40
N ASN A 56 38.50 18.71 -33.23
CA ASN A 56 38.54 19.23 -34.59
C ASN A 56 38.21 20.73 -34.68
N GLY A 57 38.07 21.42 -33.54
CA GLY A 57 37.96 22.88 -33.48
C GLY A 57 36.55 23.43 -33.63
N HIS A 58 35.51 22.60 -33.54
CA HIS A 58 34.14 23.07 -33.44
C HIS A 58 33.89 23.69 -32.05
N ASP A 59 33.14 24.79 -32.00
CA ASP A 59 32.67 25.39 -30.74
C ASP A 59 31.50 24.55 -30.19
N VAL A 60 31.82 23.53 -29.41
CA VAL A 60 30.84 22.60 -28.84
C VAL A 60 30.60 22.88 -27.36
N THR A 61 29.34 22.84 -26.95
CA THR A 61 28.94 23.02 -25.56
C THR A 61 27.81 22.06 -25.19
N GLN A 62 27.68 21.77 -23.91
CA GLN A 62 26.57 21.03 -23.31
C GLN A 62 25.69 22.01 -22.54
N GLU A 63 24.37 21.96 -22.77
CA GLU A 63 23.42 22.77 -22.00
C GLU A 63 22.30 21.93 -21.40
N GLU A 64 22.06 22.12 -20.11
CA GLU A 64 20.91 21.56 -19.38
C GLU A 64 19.75 22.58 -19.26
N THR A 65 19.75 23.62 -20.09
CA THR A 65 18.75 24.70 -20.07
C THR A 65 18.05 24.83 -21.40
N LEU A 66 16.82 25.34 -21.36
CA LEU A 66 16.08 25.70 -22.57
C LEU A 66 16.88 26.67 -23.44
N PRO A 67 16.71 26.60 -24.78
CA PRO A 67 17.45 27.44 -25.71
C PRO A 67 17.40 28.92 -25.35
N THR A 68 18.56 29.56 -25.28
CA THR A 68 18.61 31.02 -25.26
C THR A 68 18.50 31.55 -26.68
N MET A 69 18.04 32.79 -26.83
CA MET A 69 17.79 33.41 -28.15
C MET A 69 19.09 33.97 -28.76
N THR A 70 20.13 33.15 -28.80
CA THR A 70 21.30 33.35 -29.67
C THR A 70 20.92 32.98 -31.10
N LYS A 71 21.52 33.64 -32.10
CA LYS A 71 21.27 33.37 -33.52
C LYS A 71 22.37 32.48 -34.09
N GLU A 72 22.04 31.74 -35.16
CA GLU A 72 22.96 30.93 -35.96
C GLU A 72 23.66 29.81 -35.16
N THR A 73 22.93 29.20 -34.23
CA THR A 73 23.41 28.06 -33.43
C THR A 73 22.78 26.75 -33.90
N LEU A 74 23.53 25.66 -33.78
CA LEU A 74 23.05 24.30 -34.03
C LEU A 74 22.79 23.64 -32.69
N ARG A 75 21.58 23.17 -32.44
CA ARG A 75 21.22 22.47 -31.21
C ARG A 75 20.82 21.02 -31.49
N VAL A 76 21.51 20.08 -30.86
CA VAL A 76 21.32 18.64 -31.05
C VAL A 76 20.55 18.06 -29.88
N LEU A 77 19.35 17.55 -30.15
CA LEU A 77 18.49 16.84 -29.22
C LEU A 77 18.54 15.36 -29.55
N VAL A 78 19.06 14.54 -28.63
CA VAL A 78 19.19 13.10 -28.83
C VAL A 78 18.21 12.34 -27.93
N ASN A 79 17.27 11.67 -28.60
CA ASN A 79 16.15 10.91 -28.06
C ASN A 79 15.42 11.58 -26.87
N PRO A 80 15.00 12.86 -26.98
CA PRO A 80 14.28 13.53 -25.90
C PRO A 80 12.95 12.82 -25.62
N PRO A 81 12.45 12.77 -24.38
CA PRO A 81 11.08 12.34 -24.12
C PRO A 81 10.07 13.28 -24.80
N VAL A 82 8.83 12.81 -24.99
CA VAL A 82 7.75 13.66 -25.49
C VAL A 82 7.47 14.75 -24.46
N PHE A 83 7.43 16.01 -24.90
CA PHE A 83 7.17 17.13 -24.00
C PHE A 83 5.71 17.11 -23.53
N THR A 84 5.50 17.07 -22.21
CA THR A 84 4.15 17.16 -21.63
C THR A 84 3.61 18.58 -21.60
N ASP A 85 4.50 19.57 -21.67
CA ASP A 85 4.18 20.99 -21.61
C ASP A 85 4.36 21.64 -22.99
N GLN A 86 3.26 22.17 -23.53
CA GLN A 86 3.25 22.86 -24.82
C GLN A 86 4.18 24.08 -24.84
N GLN A 87 4.43 24.72 -23.68
CA GLN A 87 5.33 25.88 -23.64
C GLN A 87 6.77 25.51 -23.98
N THR A 88 7.21 24.32 -23.54
CA THR A 88 8.55 23.80 -23.81
C THR A 88 8.74 23.56 -25.31
N GLU A 89 7.79 22.87 -25.95
CA GLU A 89 7.83 22.63 -27.39
C GLU A 89 7.81 23.94 -28.19
N ASN A 90 6.94 24.88 -27.81
CA ASN A 90 6.86 26.19 -28.45
C ASN A 90 8.17 26.98 -28.31
N HIS A 91 8.88 26.85 -27.19
CA HIS A 91 10.16 27.50 -26.96
C HIS A 91 11.24 27.00 -27.93
N TYR A 92 11.28 25.69 -28.20
CA TYR A 92 12.14 25.12 -29.23
C TYR A 92 11.74 25.56 -30.64
N LEU A 93 10.44 25.61 -30.95
CA LEU A 93 9.97 26.13 -32.25
C LEU A 93 10.31 27.61 -32.45
N ASP A 94 10.20 28.44 -31.41
CA ASP A 94 10.57 29.84 -31.45
C ASP A 94 12.06 30.06 -31.63
N TYR A 95 12.89 29.16 -31.09
CA TYR A 95 14.32 29.13 -31.32
C TYR A 95 14.65 28.85 -32.79
N VAL A 96 13.98 27.87 -33.43
CA VAL A 96 14.16 27.58 -34.87
C VAL A 96 13.69 28.76 -35.72
N ARG A 97 12.51 29.33 -35.43
CA ARG A 97 11.95 30.48 -36.18
C ARG A 97 12.88 31.68 -36.25
N GLN A 98 13.79 31.83 -35.28
CA GLN A 98 14.75 32.94 -35.22
C GLN A 98 16.01 32.75 -36.06
N GLY A 99 16.12 31.65 -36.79
CA GLY A 99 17.27 31.36 -37.66
C GLY A 99 18.26 30.36 -37.08
N ASN A 100 17.85 29.56 -36.10
CA ASN A 100 18.68 28.49 -35.54
C ASN A 100 18.28 27.13 -36.11
N THR A 101 19.20 26.18 -36.01
CA THR A 101 18.96 24.81 -36.48
C THR A 101 18.79 23.88 -35.29
N ILE A 102 17.73 23.08 -35.29
CA ILE A 102 17.59 21.94 -34.37
C ILE A 102 17.82 20.65 -35.14
N VAL A 103 18.66 19.77 -34.59
CA VAL A 103 18.72 18.36 -34.99
C VAL A 103 18.00 17.53 -33.94
N LEU A 104 16.89 16.92 -34.31
CA LEU A 104 16.18 15.94 -33.51
C LEU A 104 16.54 14.53 -33.97
N ALA A 105 17.43 13.86 -33.25
CA ALA A 105 17.69 12.45 -33.44
C ALA A 105 16.77 11.64 -32.51
N LYS A 106 15.76 10.92 -33.01
CA LYS A 106 14.77 10.23 -32.18
C LYS A 106 14.14 9.03 -32.89
N GLU A 107 14.08 7.90 -32.19
CA GLU A 107 13.53 6.63 -32.72
C GLU A 107 12.10 6.77 -33.27
N ASN A 108 11.25 7.49 -32.54
CA ASN A 108 9.90 7.84 -32.98
C ASN A 108 9.55 9.28 -32.57
N PRO A 109 9.62 10.25 -33.50
CA PRO A 109 9.31 11.65 -33.24
C PRO A 109 7.82 11.99 -33.22
N ASP A 110 6.92 11.00 -33.34
CA ASP A 110 5.48 11.26 -33.24
C ASP A 110 5.12 11.95 -31.92
N GLY A 111 4.29 12.99 -32.01
CA GLY A 111 3.95 13.87 -30.88
C GLY A 111 4.97 14.96 -30.56
N LEU A 112 6.03 15.14 -31.36
CA LEU A 112 6.95 16.29 -31.28
C LEU A 112 6.95 17.08 -32.60
N PHE A 113 6.93 18.42 -32.49
CA PHE A 113 7.07 19.37 -33.59
C PHE A 113 6.10 19.16 -34.77
N ASN A 114 4.92 18.60 -34.48
CA ASN A 114 3.94 18.18 -35.49
C ASN A 114 4.56 17.29 -36.58
N LEU A 115 5.48 16.41 -36.19
CA LEU A 115 6.04 15.35 -37.01
C LEU A 115 5.07 14.17 -37.02
N LYS A 116 5.03 13.46 -38.14
CA LYS A 116 4.19 12.27 -38.32
C LYS A 116 5.05 11.11 -38.76
N THR A 117 4.72 9.94 -38.25
CA THR A 117 5.39 8.70 -38.62
C THR A 117 4.39 7.63 -39.00
N GLU A 118 4.84 6.67 -39.80
CA GLU A 118 4.10 5.46 -40.14
C GLU A 118 4.96 4.23 -39.84
N TYR A 119 4.32 3.10 -39.51
CA TYR A 119 5.05 1.87 -39.23
C TYR A 119 5.61 1.27 -40.51
N ALA A 120 6.91 0.93 -40.49
CA ALA A 120 7.52 0.12 -41.53
C ALA A 120 6.97 -1.32 -41.42
N LEU A 121 6.38 -1.84 -42.49
CA LEU A 121 5.80 -3.20 -42.52
C LEU A 121 6.86 -4.31 -42.51
N THR A 122 8.13 -3.94 -42.65
CA THR A 122 9.30 -4.81 -42.77
C THR A 122 10.32 -4.41 -41.72
N GLY A 123 10.44 -5.20 -40.66
CA GLY A 123 11.50 -5.04 -39.65
C GLY A 123 11.04 -5.42 -38.26
N SER A 124 11.43 -6.60 -37.78
CA SER A 124 11.25 -7.01 -36.38
C SER A 124 12.60 -7.10 -35.64
N GLU A 125 13.71 -6.92 -36.34
CA GLU A 125 15.07 -6.96 -35.79
C GLU A 125 15.93 -5.85 -36.42
N SER A 126 16.97 -5.41 -35.70
CA SER A 126 17.97 -4.50 -36.21
C SER A 126 18.67 -5.13 -37.41
N GLU A 127 18.40 -4.60 -38.61
CA GLU A 127 18.96 -5.10 -39.86
C GLU A 127 19.80 -4.01 -40.53
N THR A 128 20.85 -4.43 -41.22
CA THR A 128 21.63 -3.54 -42.08
C THR A 128 20.85 -3.30 -43.37
N THR A 129 20.67 -2.04 -43.75
CA THR A 129 19.98 -1.61 -44.95
C THR A 129 20.84 -0.62 -45.74
N GLU A 130 20.50 -0.43 -47.01
CA GLU A 130 21.12 0.58 -47.86
C GLU A 130 20.22 1.83 -47.86
N ALA A 131 20.77 2.95 -47.39
CA ALA A 131 20.08 4.23 -47.37
C ALA A 131 20.67 5.16 -48.43
N ASP A 132 19.80 5.84 -49.17
CA ASP A 132 20.17 6.79 -50.22
C ASP A 132 20.24 8.22 -49.65
N TYR A 133 21.45 8.78 -49.65
CA TYR A 133 21.72 10.18 -49.38
C TYR A 133 21.97 10.92 -50.69
N GLN A 134 20.93 11.49 -51.28
CA GLN A 134 21.01 12.34 -52.49
C GLN A 134 21.78 11.69 -53.67
N GLY A 135 21.67 10.37 -53.83
CA GLY A 135 22.34 9.55 -54.84
C GLY A 135 23.57 8.80 -54.36
N GLU A 136 24.04 9.04 -53.12
CA GLU A 136 25.09 8.26 -52.45
C GLU A 136 24.46 7.15 -51.60
N LYS A 137 24.86 5.90 -51.85
CA LYS A 137 24.39 4.73 -51.11
C LYS A 137 25.25 4.51 -49.88
N LEU A 138 24.62 4.52 -48.70
CA LEU A 138 25.25 4.31 -47.40
C LEU A 138 24.74 3.01 -46.78
N GLU A 139 25.64 2.15 -46.34
CA GLU A 139 25.28 0.97 -45.56
C GLU A 139 25.03 1.40 -44.10
N VAL A 140 23.82 1.24 -43.59
CA VAL A 140 23.45 1.71 -42.24
C VAL A 140 22.65 0.67 -41.47
N LEU A 141 22.73 0.71 -40.15
CA LEU A 141 21.91 -0.13 -39.27
C LEU A 141 20.57 0.54 -39.02
N GLN A 142 19.48 -0.13 -39.38
CA GLN A 142 18.13 0.34 -39.10
C GLN A 142 17.63 -0.27 -37.77
N ASN A 143 17.32 0.58 -36.80
CA ASN A 143 16.69 0.17 -35.53
C ASN A 143 15.25 0.70 -35.41
N SER A 144 14.90 1.78 -36.11
CA SER A 144 13.56 2.36 -36.05
C SER A 144 12.55 1.52 -36.84
N PHE A 145 11.40 1.29 -36.19
CA PHE A 145 10.24 0.59 -36.75
C PHE A 145 9.29 1.53 -37.49
N VAL A 146 9.64 2.82 -37.59
CA VAL A 146 8.80 3.83 -38.23
C VAL A 146 9.55 4.54 -39.35
N ARG A 147 8.79 5.23 -40.20
CA ARG A 147 9.28 6.12 -41.26
C ARG A 147 8.65 7.48 -41.14
N LEU A 148 9.41 8.51 -41.51
CA LEU A 148 8.93 9.89 -41.49
C LEU A 148 7.95 10.09 -42.65
N VAL A 149 6.78 10.62 -42.34
CA VAL A 149 5.81 11.04 -43.35
C VAL A 149 6.12 12.50 -43.70
N ALA A 150 6.84 12.69 -44.81
CA ALA A 150 7.19 14.01 -45.32
C ALA A 150 5.94 14.76 -45.82
N ASN A 151 5.83 16.04 -45.45
CA ASN A 151 4.84 16.98 -45.98
C ASN A 151 5.45 17.84 -47.10
N GLU A 152 4.66 18.73 -47.71
CA GLU A 152 5.13 19.61 -48.81
C GLU A 152 6.26 20.58 -48.40
N GLU A 153 6.40 20.87 -47.11
CA GLU A 153 7.44 21.74 -46.54
C GLU A 153 8.72 20.98 -46.15
N ASP A 154 8.71 19.64 -46.29
CA ASP A 154 9.81 18.78 -45.88
C ASP A 154 10.67 18.39 -47.07
N LYS A 155 11.99 18.51 -46.90
CA LYS A 155 12.99 17.96 -47.80
C LYS A 155 13.48 16.63 -47.23
N VAL A 156 13.29 15.53 -47.97
CA VAL A 156 13.87 14.24 -47.60
C VAL A 156 15.38 14.31 -47.80
N LEU A 157 16.14 13.98 -46.75
CA LEU A 157 17.60 13.99 -46.76
C LEU A 157 18.18 12.58 -46.90
N LEU A 158 17.57 11.61 -46.23
CA LEU A 158 17.98 10.20 -46.25
C LEU A 158 16.73 9.32 -46.30
N GLU A 159 16.70 8.36 -47.21
CA GLU A 159 15.61 7.39 -47.35
C GLU A 159 16.14 6.00 -47.63
N ASP A 160 15.36 4.99 -47.29
CA ASP A 160 15.60 3.59 -47.65
C ASP A 160 14.38 3.01 -48.39
N ASP A 161 14.44 1.71 -48.69
CA ASP A 161 13.35 1.00 -49.38
C ASP A 161 11.99 1.06 -48.66
N ALA A 162 11.98 1.34 -47.36
CA ALA A 162 10.75 1.45 -46.56
C ALA A 162 10.27 2.91 -46.39
N GLY A 163 11.13 3.91 -46.57
CA GLY A 163 10.76 5.32 -46.60
C GLY A 163 11.81 6.27 -46.04
N ALA A 164 11.40 7.50 -45.69
CA ALA A 164 12.30 8.52 -45.19
C ALA A 164 12.81 8.21 -43.76
N LEU A 165 14.13 8.21 -43.60
CA LEU A 165 14.86 8.08 -42.33
C LEU A 165 15.28 9.43 -41.76
N ALA A 166 15.52 10.42 -42.62
CA ALA A 166 15.79 11.79 -42.22
C ALA A 166 15.13 12.82 -43.14
N ILE A 167 14.62 13.89 -42.54
CA ILE A 167 14.03 15.03 -43.26
C ILE A 167 14.56 16.34 -42.70
N GLU A 168 14.50 17.39 -43.51
CA GLU A 168 14.71 18.78 -43.11
C GLU A 168 13.42 19.56 -43.35
N ARG A 169 12.92 20.22 -42.30
CA ARG A 169 11.78 21.13 -42.36
C ARG A 169 12.24 22.55 -42.12
N HIS A 170 11.94 23.46 -43.03
CA HIS A 170 12.22 24.89 -42.83
C HIS A 170 11.12 25.52 -41.99
N ILE A 171 11.48 26.24 -40.91
CA ILE A 171 10.53 26.90 -40.02
C ILE A 171 11.02 28.32 -39.76
N GLY A 172 10.36 29.31 -40.35
CA GLY A 172 10.81 30.71 -40.28
C GLY A 172 12.14 30.87 -41.01
N GLU A 173 13.15 31.39 -40.33
CA GLU A 173 14.50 31.59 -40.89
C GLU A 173 15.46 30.42 -40.59
N GLY A 174 15.03 29.41 -39.84
CA GLY A 174 15.85 28.27 -39.42
C GLY A 174 15.32 26.92 -39.91
N SER A 175 16.00 25.85 -39.50
CA SER A 175 15.71 24.49 -39.95
C SER A 175 15.53 23.52 -38.77
N LEU A 176 14.60 22.59 -38.93
CA LEU A 176 14.45 21.41 -38.09
C LEU A 176 14.87 20.18 -38.91
N ILE A 177 16.01 19.61 -38.57
CA ILE A 177 16.51 18.36 -39.13
C ILE A 177 16.07 17.22 -38.21
N VAL A 178 15.44 16.18 -38.75
CA VAL A 178 14.96 15.03 -37.99
C VAL A 178 15.64 13.78 -38.50
N LEU A 179 16.18 12.96 -37.61
CA LEU A 179 16.84 11.69 -37.89
C LEU A 179 16.22 10.60 -37.01
N LEU A 180 15.77 9.49 -37.60
CA LEU A 180 15.12 8.41 -36.85
C LEU A 180 16.07 7.52 -36.04
N GLU A 181 17.37 7.65 -36.22
CA GLU A 181 18.37 6.71 -35.69
C GLU A 181 19.32 7.37 -34.68
N PRO A 182 18.85 7.69 -33.46
CA PRO A 182 19.68 8.35 -32.44
C PRO A 182 20.85 7.48 -31.99
N THR A 183 20.74 6.16 -32.11
CA THR A 183 21.81 5.23 -31.77
C THR A 183 23.06 5.48 -32.60
N TRP A 184 22.96 5.98 -33.83
CA TRP A 184 24.12 6.27 -34.68
C TRP A 184 25.07 7.31 -34.08
N LEU A 185 24.60 8.17 -33.18
CA LEU A 185 25.43 9.17 -32.52
C LEU A 185 26.21 8.62 -31.31
N THR A 186 25.93 7.38 -30.90
CA THR A 186 26.49 6.81 -29.66
C THR A 186 27.91 6.26 -29.82
N ASN A 187 28.64 6.22 -28.70
CA ASN A 187 30.04 5.78 -28.63
C ASN A 187 30.30 4.42 -29.30
N ASP A 188 29.39 3.46 -29.15
CA ASP A 188 29.56 2.11 -29.72
C ASP A 188 29.10 2.00 -31.19
N GLN A 189 28.30 2.94 -31.68
CA GLN A 189 27.66 2.80 -33.00
C GLN A 189 28.20 3.77 -34.05
N ILE A 190 28.72 4.94 -33.67
CA ILE A 190 29.10 5.99 -34.61
C ILE A 190 30.13 5.54 -35.66
N THR A 191 31.03 4.61 -35.32
CA THR A 191 32.06 4.07 -36.22
C THR A 191 31.68 2.77 -36.93
N LYS A 192 30.46 2.26 -36.71
CA LYS A 192 29.96 1.04 -37.37
C LYS A 192 29.26 1.39 -38.68
N HIS A 193 29.41 0.51 -39.67
CA HIS A 193 28.90 0.72 -41.03
C HIS A 193 29.26 2.13 -41.55
N ASP A 194 28.38 2.77 -42.32
CA ASP A 194 28.56 4.14 -42.79
C ASP A 194 27.86 5.19 -41.88
N HIS A 195 27.63 4.88 -40.60
CA HIS A 195 26.97 5.81 -39.67
C HIS A 195 27.71 7.13 -39.53
N THR A 196 29.05 7.14 -39.51
CA THR A 196 29.84 8.38 -39.48
C THR A 196 29.52 9.23 -40.70
N SER A 197 29.57 8.66 -41.90
CA SER A 197 29.25 9.38 -43.14
C SER A 197 27.81 9.89 -43.12
N ALA A 198 26.84 9.06 -42.73
CA ALA A 198 25.44 9.47 -42.62
C ALA A 198 25.25 10.64 -41.64
N VAL A 199 25.84 10.57 -40.45
CA VAL A 199 25.73 11.61 -39.41
C VAL A 199 26.35 12.93 -39.87
N PHE A 200 27.57 12.90 -40.45
CA PHE A 200 28.26 14.12 -40.89
C PHE A 200 27.70 14.71 -42.19
N ASN A 201 27.06 13.89 -43.03
CA ASN A 201 26.33 14.36 -44.21
C ASN A 201 25.00 15.03 -43.83
N LEU A 202 24.30 14.49 -42.82
CA LEU A 202 22.99 14.97 -42.40
C LEU A 202 23.05 16.18 -41.45
N ILE A 203 24.04 16.22 -40.57
CA ILE A 203 24.15 17.26 -39.56
C ILE A 203 25.19 18.28 -40.01
N PRO A 204 24.82 19.56 -40.17
CA PRO A 204 25.70 20.60 -40.71
C PRO A 204 26.70 21.11 -39.65
N PHE A 205 27.55 20.24 -39.10
CA PHE A 205 28.52 20.61 -38.05
C PHE A 205 29.54 21.66 -38.52
N GLU A 206 29.89 21.66 -39.81
CA GLU A 206 30.88 22.61 -40.39
C GLU A 206 30.25 23.94 -40.82
N GLU A 207 28.99 23.93 -41.25
CA GLU A 207 28.30 25.12 -41.76
C GLU A 207 27.60 25.92 -40.64
N SER A 208 27.42 25.29 -39.48
CA SER A 208 26.74 25.89 -38.34
C SER A 208 27.71 26.68 -37.45
N GLY A 209 27.16 27.64 -36.70
CA GLY A 209 27.87 28.28 -35.59
C GLY A 209 28.04 27.33 -34.39
N PRO A 210 27.99 27.83 -33.14
CA PRO A 210 28.16 27.00 -31.95
C PRO A 210 27.21 25.79 -31.94
N VAL A 211 27.75 24.60 -31.65
CA VAL A 211 27.03 23.34 -31.56
C VAL A 211 26.71 23.05 -30.10
N ILE A 212 25.42 23.00 -29.78
CA ILE A 212 24.93 22.81 -28.43
C ILE A 212 24.29 21.43 -28.32
N PHE A 213 24.86 20.56 -27.49
CA PHE A 213 24.21 19.31 -27.10
C PHE A 213 23.20 19.60 -25.99
N ASP A 214 21.92 19.41 -26.28
CA ASP A 214 20.83 19.71 -25.36
C ASP A 214 20.53 18.50 -24.47
N GLU A 215 20.81 18.64 -23.18
CA GLU A 215 20.51 17.66 -22.16
C GLU A 215 19.38 18.09 -21.22
N TYR A 216 18.74 19.24 -21.49
CA TYR A 216 17.60 19.73 -20.69
C TYR A 216 16.50 18.67 -20.61
N SER A 217 16.17 18.09 -21.77
CA SER A 217 15.11 17.10 -21.88
C SER A 217 15.44 15.79 -21.14
N LEU A 218 16.70 15.35 -21.16
CA LEU A 218 17.16 14.17 -20.44
C LEU A 218 17.05 14.42 -18.93
N THR A 219 17.68 15.49 -18.44
CA THR A 219 17.88 15.75 -17.00
C THR A 219 16.64 16.25 -16.27
N LYS A 220 15.78 17.05 -16.91
CA LYS A 220 14.65 17.73 -16.24
C LYS A 220 13.27 17.20 -16.64
N SER A 221 13.09 16.70 -17.86
CA SER A 221 11.75 16.29 -18.36
C SER A 221 11.39 14.83 -18.13
N GLY A 222 12.07 14.17 -17.17
CA GLY A 222 11.71 12.84 -16.68
C GLY A 222 12.44 11.67 -17.36
N GLY A 223 13.42 11.94 -18.23
CA GLY A 223 14.18 10.90 -18.94
C GLY A 223 15.14 10.08 -18.05
N LEU A 224 15.68 10.69 -17.00
CA LEU A 224 16.66 10.05 -16.11
C LEU A 224 16.06 9.30 -14.90
N VAL A 225 14.75 9.35 -14.66
CA VAL A 225 14.21 8.80 -13.41
C VAL A 225 13.70 7.39 -13.63
N SER A 226 14.59 6.41 -13.59
CA SER A 226 14.20 5.04 -13.26
C SER A 226 13.53 5.06 -11.88
N HIS A 227 12.29 4.59 -11.76
CA HIS A 227 11.61 4.51 -10.46
C HIS A 227 12.35 3.62 -9.44
N PHE A 228 13.34 2.85 -9.91
CA PHE A 228 14.23 2.02 -9.09
C PHE A 228 15.54 2.71 -8.69
N GLU A 229 15.83 3.91 -9.18
CA GLU A 229 17.00 4.73 -8.80
C GLU A 229 16.70 5.76 -7.70
N LEU A 230 15.42 5.89 -7.30
CA LEU A 230 15.00 6.81 -6.23
C LEU A 230 15.67 6.51 -4.89
N TYR A 231 16.14 5.28 -4.68
CA TYR A 231 16.83 4.88 -3.47
C TYR A 231 18.11 4.10 -3.80
N PRO A 232 19.17 4.23 -2.98
CA PRO A 232 20.36 3.42 -3.14
C PRO A 232 20.03 1.91 -3.13
N GLY A 233 20.76 1.09 -3.89
CA GLY A 233 20.51 -0.36 -4.01
C GLY A 233 20.37 -1.11 -2.67
N TRP A 234 21.09 -0.67 -1.63
CA TRP A 234 21.00 -1.25 -0.28
C TRP A 234 19.61 -1.06 0.38
N ALA A 235 18.86 -0.01 0.01
CA ALA A 235 17.54 0.27 0.56
C ALA A 235 16.53 -0.79 0.12
N TYR A 236 16.62 -1.27 -1.12
CA TYR A 236 15.78 -2.38 -1.62
C TYR A 236 16.09 -3.69 -0.91
N VAL A 237 17.36 -3.95 -0.62
CA VAL A 237 17.77 -5.11 0.18
C VAL A 237 17.19 -5.04 1.59
N LEU A 238 17.25 -3.87 2.24
CA LEU A 238 16.62 -3.66 3.55
C LEU A 238 15.09 -3.80 3.50
N LEU A 239 14.45 -3.38 2.40
CA LEU A 239 13.01 -3.51 2.20
C LEU A 239 12.60 -4.99 2.13
N VAL A 240 13.27 -5.79 1.30
CA VAL A 240 13.02 -7.24 1.18
C VAL A 240 13.28 -7.93 2.52
N GLN A 241 14.38 -7.58 3.18
CA GLN A 241 14.71 -8.06 4.52
C GLN A 241 13.64 -7.69 5.56
N GLY A 242 13.11 -6.46 5.50
CA GLY A 242 12.03 -5.96 6.35
C GLY A 242 10.74 -6.74 6.14
N ILE A 243 10.38 -7.05 4.89
CA ILE A 243 9.23 -7.90 4.55
C ILE A 243 9.40 -9.30 5.13
N ILE A 244 10.56 -9.92 4.94
CA ILE A 244 10.85 -11.26 5.47
C ILE A 244 10.80 -11.25 7.00
N MET A 245 11.38 -10.24 7.64
CA MET A 245 11.32 -10.07 9.10
C MET A 245 9.88 -9.88 9.57
N ALA A 246 9.09 -9.06 8.88
CA ALA A 246 7.67 -8.86 9.19
C ALA A 246 6.90 -10.18 9.08
N ILE A 247 7.15 -11.00 8.05
CA ILE A 247 6.57 -12.35 7.92
C ILE A 247 6.98 -13.22 9.10
N PHE A 248 8.25 -13.24 9.51
CA PHE A 248 8.69 -14.02 10.68
C PHE A 248 8.07 -13.52 11.99
N ILE A 249 7.94 -12.20 12.15
CA ILE A 249 7.29 -11.59 13.32
C ILE A 249 5.82 -11.98 13.34
N LEU A 250 5.11 -11.83 12.21
CA LEU A 250 3.70 -12.21 12.06
C LEU A 250 3.51 -13.71 12.25
N TRP A 251 4.45 -14.56 11.83
CA TRP A 251 4.40 -16.00 12.07
C TRP A 251 4.64 -16.32 13.56
N ASN A 252 5.61 -15.67 14.20
CA ASN A 252 5.91 -15.89 15.62
C ASN A 252 4.79 -15.36 16.54
N GLN A 253 4.19 -14.22 16.19
CA GLN A 253 3.02 -13.65 16.87
C GLN A 253 1.73 -14.39 16.49
N GLY A 254 1.67 -14.96 15.29
CA GLY A 254 0.57 -15.73 14.71
C GLY A 254 0.42 -17.12 15.31
N LYS A 255 0.25 -17.21 16.63
CA LYS A 255 -0.39 -18.38 17.25
C LYS A 255 -1.88 -18.33 16.93
N ARG A 256 -2.23 -18.89 15.75
CA ARG A 256 -3.58 -19.25 15.27
C ARG A 256 -4.40 -18.11 14.65
N PHE A 257 -4.41 -18.08 13.32
CA PHE A 257 -5.51 -17.48 12.55
C PHE A 257 -6.74 -18.38 12.68
N GLY A 258 -7.47 -18.28 13.79
CA GLY A 258 -8.73 -18.99 13.97
C GLY A 258 -9.26 -18.91 15.41
N PRO A 259 -10.57 -18.74 15.60
CA PRO A 259 -11.16 -18.74 16.94
C PRO A 259 -10.93 -20.11 17.62
N ILE A 260 -10.54 -20.07 18.89
CA ILE A 260 -10.48 -21.27 19.72
C ILE A 260 -11.92 -21.62 20.07
N TYR A 261 -12.45 -22.71 19.52
CA TYR A 261 -13.71 -23.27 20.00
C TYR A 261 -13.43 -24.01 21.32
N PRO A 262 -13.93 -23.53 22.48
CA PRO A 262 -13.82 -24.29 23.71
C PRO A 262 -14.63 -25.58 23.55
N VAL A 263 -14.06 -26.71 23.96
CA VAL A 263 -14.82 -27.96 24.09
C VAL A 263 -15.90 -27.70 25.13
N ARG A 264 -17.17 -27.97 24.79
CA ARG A 264 -18.31 -27.81 25.70
C ARG A 264 -18.09 -28.70 26.92
N GLU A 265 -17.83 -28.11 28.08
CA GLU A 265 -17.77 -28.86 29.34
C GLU A 265 -19.17 -29.39 29.69
N GLU A 266 -19.29 -30.69 29.92
CA GLU A 266 -20.48 -31.31 30.50
C GLU A 266 -20.55 -30.93 31.99
N THR A 267 -21.15 -29.79 32.30
CA THR A 267 -21.53 -29.50 33.67
C THR A 267 -22.80 -30.28 33.99
N VAL A 268 -22.72 -31.23 34.93
CA VAL A 268 -23.89 -31.92 35.48
C VAL A 268 -24.70 -30.87 36.24
N ARG A 269 -25.88 -30.51 35.71
CA ARG A 269 -26.81 -29.59 36.39
C ARG A 269 -27.16 -30.15 37.76
N LEU A 270 -26.77 -29.45 38.82
CA LEU A 270 -27.15 -29.83 40.18
C LEU A 270 -28.64 -29.52 40.37
N SER A 271 -29.40 -30.49 40.90
CA SER A 271 -30.86 -30.38 41.09
C SER A 271 -31.30 -29.17 41.95
N ASN A 272 -30.38 -28.56 42.70
CA ASN A 272 -30.63 -27.40 43.55
C ASN A 272 -30.52 -26.05 42.83
N GLU A 273 -30.06 -26.02 41.57
CA GLU A 273 -29.95 -24.78 40.78
C GLU A 273 -31.30 -24.10 40.59
N ARG A 274 -32.37 -24.88 40.42
CA ARG A 274 -33.74 -24.35 40.29
C ARG A 274 -34.20 -23.66 41.58
N LEU A 275 -33.95 -24.27 42.73
CA LEU A 275 -34.27 -23.68 44.04
C LEU A 275 -33.48 -22.40 44.27
N ARG A 276 -32.18 -22.41 43.95
CA ARG A 276 -31.33 -21.23 44.06
C ARG A 276 -31.77 -20.11 43.12
N ALA A 277 -32.17 -20.44 41.89
CA ALA A 277 -32.67 -19.48 40.92
C ALA A 277 -33.98 -18.82 41.39
N ILE A 278 -34.92 -19.60 41.93
CA ILE A 278 -36.19 -19.08 42.48
C ILE A 278 -35.90 -18.19 43.70
N ALA A 279 -35.02 -18.61 44.61
CA ALA A 279 -34.65 -17.81 45.79
C ALA A 279 -33.99 -16.48 45.38
N ILE A 280 -33.08 -16.49 44.42
CA ILE A 280 -32.44 -15.28 43.89
C ILE A 280 -33.49 -14.39 43.20
N TRP A 281 -34.43 -14.96 42.45
CA TRP A 281 -35.49 -14.21 41.79
C TRP A 281 -36.37 -13.48 42.81
N GLN A 282 -36.86 -14.17 43.84
CA GLN A 282 -37.66 -13.55 44.89
C GLN A 282 -36.88 -12.46 45.65
N ALA A 283 -35.60 -12.71 45.95
CA ALA A 283 -34.74 -11.74 46.63
C ALA A 283 -34.44 -10.49 45.77
N LYS A 284 -34.14 -10.66 44.49
CA LYS A 284 -33.90 -9.55 43.55
C LYS A 284 -35.19 -8.78 43.25
N GLY A 285 -36.32 -9.49 43.14
CA GLY A 285 -37.64 -8.92 42.92
C GLY A 285 -38.22 -8.16 44.12
N LYS A 286 -37.55 -8.22 45.29
CA LYS A 286 -38.02 -7.64 46.56
C LYS A 286 -39.42 -8.11 46.96
N ASN A 287 -39.80 -9.34 46.58
CA ASN A 287 -41.10 -9.94 46.85
C ASN A 287 -41.18 -10.50 48.29
N TYR A 288 -40.78 -9.71 49.28
CA TYR A 288 -40.66 -10.17 50.67
C TYR A 288 -42.02 -10.52 51.29
N TYR A 289 -43.04 -9.69 51.03
CA TYR A 289 -44.39 -9.93 51.53
C TYR A 289 -44.96 -11.26 51.00
N ALA A 290 -44.94 -11.47 49.68
CA ALA A 290 -45.43 -12.70 49.07
C ALA A 290 -44.65 -13.94 49.57
N SER A 291 -43.33 -13.84 49.72
CA SER A 291 -42.51 -14.93 50.29
C SER A 291 -42.91 -15.27 51.72
N LEU A 292 -43.19 -14.25 52.54
CA LEU A 292 -43.65 -14.44 53.92
C LEU A 292 -45.06 -15.04 53.97
N GLU A 293 -45.96 -14.61 53.08
CA GLU A 293 -47.30 -15.17 52.93
C GLU A 293 -47.26 -16.67 52.62
N TYR A 294 -46.38 -17.11 51.70
CA TYR A 294 -46.19 -18.53 51.42
C TYR A 294 -45.64 -19.31 52.64
N GLN A 295 -44.72 -18.73 53.42
CA GLN A 295 -44.24 -19.37 54.66
C GLN A 295 -45.36 -19.53 55.69
N LEU A 296 -46.20 -18.50 55.83
CA LEU A 296 -47.34 -18.50 56.72
C LEU A 296 -48.38 -19.53 56.29
N ASP A 297 -48.71 -19.60 55.01
CA ASP A 297 -49.65 -20.60 54.49
C ASP A 297 -49.12 -22.03 54.65
N TYR A 298 -47.82 -22.25 54.43
CA TYR A 298 -47.19 -23.54 54.74
C TYR A 298 -47.28 -23.87 56.22
N LEU A 299 -46.96 -22.91 57.10
CA LEU A 299 -47.08 -23.11 58.56
C LEU A 299 -48.53 -23.43 58.98
N LYS A 300 -49.53 -22.81 58.34
CA LYS A 300 -50.95 -23.14 58.58
C LYS A 300 -51.25 -24.61 58.28
N GLU A 301 -50.70 -25.14 57.19
CA GLU A 301 -50.87 -26.54 56.78
C GLU A 301 -50.22 -27.47 57.80
N VAL A 302 -48.96 -27.22 58.18
CA VAL A 302 -48.23 -28.04 59.17
C VAL A 302 -48.96 -28.07 60.51
N ILE A 303 -49.41 -26.91 61.01
CA ILE A 303 -50.17 -26.81 62.26
C ILE A 303 -51.49 -27.60 62.16
N ARG A 304 -52.18 -27.54 61.01
CA ARG A 304 -53.42 -28.29 60.79
C ARG A 304 -53.16 -29.80 60.83
N GLU A 305 -52.11 -30.25 60.14
CA GLU A 305 -51.77 -31.67 60.04
C GLU A 305 -51.37 -32.26 61.39
N ARG A 306 -50.55 -31.56 62.18
CA ARG A 306 -50.08 -32.06 63.48
C ARG A 306 -51.09 -31.90 64.60
N TYR A 307 -51.74 -30.74 64.71
CA TYR A 307 -52.54 -30.39 65.89
C TYR A 307 -54.05 -30.30 65.61
N GLY A 308 -54.49 -30.53 64.36
CA GLY A 308 -55.90 -30.51 63.97
C GLY A 308 -56.53 -29.11 63.99
N ILE A 309 -55.73 -28.04 64.05
CA ILE A 309 -56.24 -26.67 64.15
C ILE A 309 -56.75 -26.21 62.77
N PRO A 310 -58.00 -25.72 62.64
CA PRO A 310 -58.59 -25.37 61.35
C PRO A 310 -57.82 -24.31 60.56
N TYR A 311 -57.76 -24.47 59.23
CA TYR A 311 -57.08 -23.54 58.32
C TYR A 311 -57.71 -22.14 58.25
N GLN A 312 -58.99 -21.99 58.60
CA GLN A 312 -59.73 -20.73 58.47
C GLN A 312 -59.62 -19.81 59.70
N GLN A 313 -59.02 -20.27 60.80
CA GLN A 313 -58.83 -19.43 61.99
C GLN A 313 -57.77 -18.36 61.74
N ASN A 314 -58.00 -17.18 62.34
CA ASN A 314 -57.01 -16.10 62.39
C ASN A 314 -55.77 -16.53 63.19
N TRP A 315 -54.66 -15.82 63.04
CA TRP A 315 -53.39 -16.19 63.67
C TRP A 315 -53.45 -16.10 65.19
N THR A 316 -54.24 -15.18 65.74
CA THR A 316 -54.44 -15.02 67.19
C THR A 316 -55.10 -16.25 67.81
N GLU A 317 -56.17 -16.78 67.21
CA GLU A 317 -56.85 -17.99 67.68
C GLU A 317 -56.01 -19.24 67.42
N ARG A 318 -55.32 -19.29 66.29
CA ARG A 318 -54.48 -20.44 65.91
C ARG A 318 -53.30 -20.62 66.85
N LEU A 319 -52.54 -19.55 67.12
CA LEU A 319 -51.39 -19.63 68.01
C LEU A 319 -51.83 -19.76 69.48
N ALA A 320 -52.99 -19.22 69.86
CA ALA A 320 -53.59 -19.53 71.16
C ALA A 320 -53.96 -21.01 71.29
N GLY A 321 -54.41 -21.67 70.21
CA GLY A 321 -54.68 -23.11 70.17
C GLY A 321 -53.42 -24.01 70.27
N LEU A 322 -52.23 -23.43 70.09
CA LEU A 322 -50.93 -24.05 70.33
C LEU A 322 -50.40 -23.78 71.74
N ALA A 323 -50.94 -22.80 72.47
CA ALA A 323 -50.52 -22.46 73.81
C ALA A 323 -50.66 -23.69 74.76
N GLY A 324 -49.55 -24.12 75.35
CA GLY A 324 -49.49 -25.29 76.22
C GLY A 324 -49.31 -26.64 75.51
N LYS A 325 -49.19 -26.65 74.17
CA LYS A 325 -48.82 -27.83 73.37
C LYS A 325 -47.36 -27.80 72.90
N THR A 326 -46.70 -26.67 73.04
CA THR A 326 -45.29 -26.44 72.68
C THR A 326 -44.48 -26.14 73.93
N ASP A 327 -43.36 -26.84 74.14
CA ASP A 327 -42.52 -26.68 75.33
C ASP A 327 -41.52 -25.51 75.22
N ALA A 328 -41.16 -25.12 73.99
CA ALA A 328 -40.06 -24.17 73.75
C ALA A 328 -40.48 -22.69 73.63
N ILE A 329 -41.76 -22.39 73.39
CA ILE A 329 -42.26 -21.03 73.13
C ILE A 329 -43.28 -20.64 74.20
N SER A 330 -43.03 -19.54 74.90
CA SER A 330 -43.94 -19.06 75.94
C SER A 330 -45.26 -18.56 75.34
N THR A 331 -46.36 -18.70 76.07
CA THR A 331 -47.69 -18.26 75.63
C THR A 331 -47.74 -16.77 75.29
N LYS A 332 -47.04 -15.93 76.06
CA LYS A 332 -46.90 -14.48 75.78
C LYS A 332 -46.15 -14.20 74.48
N GLU A 333 -45.16 -15.03 74.14
CA GLU A 333 -44.39 -14.89 72.89
C GLU A 333 -45.24 -15.31 71.68
N LEU A 334 -46.05 -16.36 71.81
CA LEU A 334 -47.01 -16.77 70.77
C LEU A 334 -48.06 -15.69 70.50
N ASP A 335 -48.63 -15.09 71.54
CA ASP A 335 -49.60 -13.99 71.40
C ASP A 335 -48.98 -12.76 70.71
N TYR A 336 -47.75 -12.41 71.10
CA TYR A 336 -47.02 -11.31 70.48
C TYR A 336 -46.73 -11.58 69.00
N ILE A 337 -46.31 -12.80 68.65
CA ILE A 337 -46.07 -13.19 67.26
C ILE A 337 -47.39 -13.18 66.46
N ALA A 338 -48.49 -13.68 67.04
CA ALA A 338 -49.79 -13.72 66.37
C ALA A 338 -50.29 -12.32 65.99
N GLN A 339 -50.26 -11.37 66.94
CA GLN A 339 -50.67 -9.99 66.70
C GLN A 339 -49.77 -9.30 65.67
N GLY A 340 -48.47 -9.58 65.73
CA GLY A 340 -47.51 -9.09 64.76
C GLY A 340 -47.76 -9.60 63.34
N ILE A 341 -48.07 -10.89 63.19
CA ILE A 341 -48.42 -11.49 61.89
C ILE A 341 -49.68 -10.83 61.33
N GLU A 342 -50.73 -10.64 62.12
CA GLU A 342 -51.96 -9.99 61.66
C GLU A 342 -51.71 -8.53 61.21
N THR A 343 -50.87 -7.81 61.94
CA THR A 343 -50.50 -6.43 61.61
C THR A 343 -49.76 -6.35 60.26
N ILE A 344 -48.88 -7.31 60.00
CA ILE A 344 -48.12 -7.41 58.75
C ILE A 344 -49.02 -7.80 57.58
N LEU A 345 -49.91 -8.79 57.78
CA LEU A 345 -50.84 -9.21 56.75
C LEU A 345 -51.76 -8.05 56.35
N ALA A 346 -52.15 -7.21 57.31
CA ALA A 346 -52.92 -5.99 57.06
C ALA A 346 -52.13 -4.90 56.32
N SER A 347 -50.83 -4.73 56.61
CA SER A 347 -50.00 -3.68 55.98
C SER A 347 -49.65 -3.94 54.51
N LYS A 348 -49.75 -5.20 54.05
CA LYS A 348 -49.48 -5.65 52.66
C LYS A 348 -48.11 -5.23 52.09
N SER A 349 -47.17 -4.85 52.95
CA SER A 349 -45.85 -4.39 52.56
C SER A 349 -44.86 -4.68 53.67
N LEU A 350 -43.62 -5.01 53.27
CA LEU A 350 -42.60 -5.44 54.21
C LEU A 350 -41.20 -5.07 53.71
N ASN A 351 -40.37 -4.54 54.59
CA ASN A 351 -38.96 -4.27 54.27
C ASN A 351 -38.08 -5.51 54.52
N LYS A 352 -36.83 -5.48 54.04
CA LYS A 352 -35.91 -6.63 54.15
C LYS A 352 -35.57 -7.00 55.60
N GLN A 353 -35.42 -6.03 56.49
CA GLN A 353 -35.05 -6.29 57.90
C GLN A 353 -36.22 -6.91 58.66
N GLU A 354 -37.42 -6.37 58.45
CA GLU A 354 -38.68 -6.94 58.93
C GLU A 354 -38.86 -8.36 58.40
N TYR A 355 -38.59 -8.61 57.11
CA TYR A 355 -38.71 -9.93 56.50
C TYR A 355 -37.85 -10.96 57.21
N LEU A 356 -36.57 -10.65 57.41
CA LEU A 356 -35.65 -11.57 58.06
C LEU A 356 -36.05 -11.82 59.52
N SER A 357 -36.50 -10.78 60.23
CA SER A 357 -36.96 -10.92 61.61
C SER A 357 -38.22 -11.79 61.73
N TRP A 358 -39.22 -11.56 60.87
CA TRP A 358 -40.47 -12.31 60.90
C TRP A 358 -40.31 -13.72 60.36
N SER A 359 -39.53 -13.91 59.30
CA SER A 359 -39.22 -15.24 58.76
C SER A 359 -38.51 -16.11 59.81
N ALA A 360 -37.56 -15.56 60.58
CA ALA A 360 -36.92 -16.29 61.67
C ALA A 360 -37.89 -16.69 62.80
N LYS A 361 -38.86 -15.82 63.14
CA LYS A 361 -39.89 -16.14 64.14
C LYS A 361 -40.86 -17.21 63.65
N ILE A 362 -41.27 -17.13 62.38
CA ILE A 362 -42.14 -18.14 61.73
C ILE A 362 -41.41 -19.48 61.67
N ASP A 363 -40.12 -19.47 61.33
CA ASP A 363 -39.29 -20.67 61.27
C ASP A 363 -39.16 -21.34 62.64
N LYS A 364 -38.91 -20.56 63.69
CA LYS A 364 -38.90 -21.06 65.07
C LYS A 364 -40.21 -21.75 65.46
N ILE A 365 -41.36 -21.22 65.04
CA ILE A 365 -42.64 -21.91 65.27
C ILE A 365 -42.72 -23.18 64.43
N ARG A 366 -42.34 -23.10 63.14
CA ARG A 366 -42.32 -24.26 62.23
C ARG A 366 -41.51 -25.42 62.79
N GLU A 367 -40.29 -25.18 63.26
CA GLU A 367 -39.41 -26.22 63.84
C GLU A 367 -40.05 -26.93 65.04
N GLU A 368 -40.91 -26.26 65.80
CA GLU A 368 -41.62 -26.85 66.94
C GLU A 368 -42.90 -27.61 66.54
N VAL A 369 -43.47 -27.31 65.36
CA VAL A 369 -44.70 -27.94 64.86
C VAL A 369 -44.46 -28.98 63.75
N GLU A 370 -43.27 -29.02 63.17
CA GLU A 370 -42.75 -30.13 62.34
C GLU A 370 -42.13 -31.25 63.18
#